data_AF-A0A847GS08-F1
#
_entry.id   AF-A0A847GS08-F1
#
_cell.length_a   1.000
_cell.length_b   1.000
_cell.length_c   1.000
_cell.angle_alpha   90.00
_cell.angle_beta   90.00
_cell.angle_gamma   90.00
#
_symmetry.space_group_name_H-M   'P 1'
#
loop_
_entity.id
_entity.type
_entity.pdbx_description
1 polymer ?
#
loop_
_entity_poly.entity_id
_entity_poly.type
_entity_poly.pdbx_seq_one_letter_code
_entity_poly.pdbx_strand_id
1 'polypeptide(L)'
;MNRTTRHALAALALLGAALLTPLPAAETDAAAEPATPAALRLTLPPTLYAVPGVEMNLYFANAVLAPATDELSFAVACEIGETDADRWKLNATAQQVGAYPLTLKVSDRSQQLLAQGTTQVRVVPAEAGRGREIRLLIVGDSLTHASHYPNEIARLLSLPGNPPWQMLGTHKPASAAANVAHEGYGGWTWRAFNARFNPNGPPQSTPPSSPFVFAVGDPPAPTLDVARYLAERCGGRTPDYVTFMLGINDCFGLKADDPVALDAGIAKVFQEADKLLAAFREAAPRAELGVCLTTPANIRDEAFVANYKTAYPRWNWRQVQHRLVERQLEHFGQREAENIFLVPTQLNLDIVGGYPDNNAVHPNVNGYRQVGASIYAWLKSRLAARDAQ
;
A
#
# COMPACT_ATOMS: atom_id res chain seq x y z
N MET A 1 19.74 44.34 108.60
CA MET A 1 20.17 44.98 107.34
C MET A 1 19.55 44.21 106.19
N ASN A 2 18.45 44.75 105.67
CA ASN A 2 17.48 44.12 104.77
C ASN A 2 16.46 45.20 104.37
N ARG A 3 15.56 44.93 103.40
CA ARG A 3 14.54 45.88 102.84
C ARG A 3 15.13 46.90 101.84
N THR A 4 14.46 47.41 100.78
CA THR A 4 13.02 47.31 100.39
C THR A 4 12.72 47.71 98.92
N THR A 5 11.80 46.97 98.26
CA THR A 5 10.78 47.40 97.25
C THR A 5 11.08 47.91 95.81
N ARG A 6 10.01 47.74 94.97
CA ARG A 6 9.62 48.45 93.70
C ARG A 6 10.39 48.02 92.44
N HIS A 7 9.82 47.86 91.24
CA HIS A 7 8.46 48.05 90.62
C HIS A 7 8.37 47.09 89.38
N ALA A 8 7.28 46.77 88.66
CA ALA A 8 5.81 47.06 88.69
C ALA A 8 5.04 45.91 87.95
N LEU A 9 3.87 46.17 87.33
CA LEU A 9 3.06 45.24 86.48
C LEU A 9 2.80 45.83 85.08
N ALA A 10 2.62 44.97 84.06
CA ALA A 10 1.65 45.10 82.93
C ALA A 10 1.68 43.82 82.07
N ALA A 11 0.62 43.00 82.02
CA ALA A 11 -0.44 42.97 80.98
C ALA A 11 0.07 42.45 79.60
N LEU A 12 -0.03 41.15 79.27
CA LEU A 12 -1.22 40.36 78.85
C LEU A 12 -1.65 40.60 77.37
N ALA A 13 -1.35 39.63 76.50
CA ALA A 13 -1.97 39.43 75.18
C ALA A 13 -2.01 37.93 74.86
N LEU A 14 -3.11 37.44 74.26
CA LEU A 14 -3.43 36.00 74.13
C LEU A 14 -3.00 35.37 72.79
N LEU A 15 -2.81 34.05 72.87
CA LEU A 15 -2.93 32.96 71.87
C LEU A 15 -3.03 33.29 70.37
N GLY A 16 -2.26 32.52 69.58
CA GLY A 16 -2.43 32.40 68.12
C GLY A 16 -1.48 31.40 67.46
N ALA A 17 -1.42 30.15 67.92
CA ALA A 17 -0.56 29.12 67.32
C ALA A 17 -1.21 28.54 66.04
N ALA A 18 -0.89 29.12 64.88
CA ALA A 18 -1.23 28.54 63.58
C ALA A 18 -0.12 27.60 63.10
N LEU A 19 -0.48 26.36 62.74
CA LEU A 19 0.43 25.38 62.16
C LEU A 19 0.92 25.86 60.78
N LEU A 20 2.24 25.97 60.60
CA LEU A 20 2.81 26.18 59.26
C LEU A 20 2.68 24.90 58.44
N THR A 21 1.80 24.91 57.43
CA THR A 21 1.93 24.03 56.29
C THR A 21 3.04 24.54 55.36
N PRO A 22 3.89 23.67 54.80
CA PRO A 22 4.84 24.09 53.78
C PRO A 22 4.08 24.47 52.50
N LEU A 23 4.41 25.63 51.93
CA LEU A 23 3.99 25.98 50.56
C LEU A 23 4.60 24.96 49.58
N PRO A 24 3.82 24.43 48.61
CA PRO A 24 4.43 23.77 47.46
C PRO A 24 5.24 24.82 46.69
N ALA A 25 6.45 24.43 46.27
CA ALA A 25 7.20 25.24 45.32
C ALA A 25 6.36 25.37 44.03
N ALA A 26 6.34 26.57 43.44
CA ALA A 26 5.67 26.76 42.16
C ALA A 26 6.34 25.86 41.12
N GLU A 27 5.62 24.87 40.62
CA GLU A 27 6.01 24.16 39.42
C GLU A 27 6.08 25.19 38.31
N THR A 28 7.30 25.47 37.85
CA THR A 28 7.48 26.17 36.59
C THR A 28 6.94 25.25 35.51
N ASP A 29 5.84 25.64 34.88
CA ASP A 29 5.35 25.03 33.64
C ASP A 29 6.51 24.99 32.65
N ALA A 30 7.14 23.81 32.56
CA ALA A 30 8.04 23.49 31.48
C ALA A 30 7.16 23.40 30.25
N ALA A 31 7.04 24.53 29.53
CA ALA A 31 6.33 24.62 28.27
C ALA A 31 6.78 23.44 27.41
N ALA A 32 5.88 22.50 27.19
CA ALA A 32 6.18 21.28 26.46
C ALA A 32 6.81 21.70 25.13
N GLU A 33 8.03 21.21 24.84
CA GLU A 33 8.64 21.42 23.54
C GLU A 33 7.60 21.02 22.48
N PRO A 34 7.37 21.85 21.44
CA PRO A 34 6.41 21.50 20.40
C PRO A 34 6.87 20.16 19.82
N ALA A 35 6.09 19.11 20.07
CA ALA A 35 6.46 17.76 19.73
C ALA A 35 6.80 17.73 18.23
N THR A 36 8.08 17.45 17.92
CA THR A 36 8.54 17.32 16.54
C THR A 36 7.54 16.43 15.81
N PRO A 37 6.87 16.91 14.73
CA PRO A 37 5.82 16.14 14.08
C PRO A 37 6.35 14.74 13.77
N ALA A 38 5.72 13.71 14.36
CA ALA A 38 6.28 12.36 14.42
C ALA A 38 6.82 11.97 13.03
N ALA A 39 8.15 11.82 12.94
CA ALA A 39 8.93 12.24 11.78
C ALA A 39 8.23 11.96 10.44
N LEU A 40 7.95 13.03 9.69
CA LEU A 40 7.26 12.93 8.40
C LEU A 40 8.01 11.96 7.49
N ARG A 41 7.31 10.92 7.05
CA ARG A 41 7.86 9.88 6.17
C ARG A 41 7.27 10.04 4.78
N LEU A 42 8.14 10.08 3.79
CA LEU A 42 7.81 10.28 2.38
C LEU A 42 8.22 9.02 1.60
N THR A 43 7.28 8.47 0.83
CA THR A 43 7.48 7.34 -0.06
C THR A 43 7.23 7.77 -1.50
N LEU A 44 8.23 7.57 -2.35
CA LEU A 44 8.09 7.65 -3.80
C LEU A 44 8.78 6.42 -4.43
N PRO A 45 8.11 5.70 -5.33
CA PRO A 45 8.74 4.67 -6.15
C PRO A 45 9.72 5.32 -7.14
N PRO A 46 10.72 4.59 -7.66
CA PRO A 46 11.67 5.14 -8.63
C PRO A 46 10.99 5.60 -9.93
N THR A 47 9.86 4.97 -10.30
CA THR A 47 9.13 5.28 -11.54
C THR A 47 7.62 5.28 -11.32
N LEU A 48 6.95 6.25 -11.93
CA LEU A 48 5.50 6.30 -12.17
C LEU A 48 5.24 6.02 -13.65
N TYR A 49 4.30 5.14 -13.97
CA TYR A 49 4.00 4.77 -15.34
C TYR A 49 2.75 5.51 -15.84
N ALA A 50 2.82 6.05 -17.05
CA ALA A 50 1.71 6.75 -17.70
C ALA A 50 1.57 6.31 -19.16
N VAL A 51 0.35 6.40 -19.69
CA VAL A 51 0.00 6.03 -21.07
C VAL A 51 -0.95 7.10 -21.61
N PRO A 52 -0.78 7.59 -22.87
CA PRO A 52 -1.66 8.60 -23.42
C PRO A 52 -3.14 8.23 -23.34
N GLY A 53 -3.97 9.19 -22.91
CA GLY A 53 -5.42 9.00 -22.73
C GLY A 53 -5.84 8.19 -21.49
N VAL A 54 -4.90 7.83 -20.60
CA VAL A 54 -5.18 7.21 -19.30
C VAL A 54 -4.68 8.13 -18.19
N GLU A 55 -5.58 8.56 -17.31
CA GLU A 55 -5.22 9.41 -16.18
C GLU A 55 -4.36 8.65 -15.15
N MET A 56 -3.26 9.28 -14.73
CA MET A 56 -2.40 8.85 -13.65
C MET A 56 -2.33 9.96 -12.59
N ASN A 57 -2.52 9.59 -11.32
CA ASN A 57 -2.50 10.49 -10.17
C ASN A 57 -1.36 10.14 -9.21
N LEU A 58 -0.90 11.14 -8.47
CA LEU A 58 -0.07 11.04 -7.28
C LEU A 58 -0.79 11.80 -6.18
N TYR A 59 -1.61 11.11 -5.39
CA TYR A 59 -2.26 11.69 -4.21
C TYR A 59 -1.24 11.92 -3.09
N PHE A 60 -1.14 13.15 -2.59
CA PHE A 60 -0.11 13.54 -1.64
C PHE A 60 -0.25 12.81 -0.30
N ALA A 61 -1.48 12.65 0.18
CA ALA A 61 -1.80 11.90 1.39
C ALA A 61 -1.40 10.41 1.31
N ASN A 62 -1.22 9.84 0.10
CA ASN A 62 -0.74 8.47 -0.07
C ASN A 62 0.78 8.41 0.00
N ALA A 63 1.47 9.40 -0.57
CA ALA A 63 2.92 9.51 -0.58
C ALA A 63 3.51 9.75 0.81
N VAL A 64 2.80 10.43 1.73
CA VAL A 64 3.30 10.74 3.08
C VAL A 64 2.58 10.03 4.22
N LEU A 65 3.29 9.80 5.31
CA LEU A 65 2.75 9.51 6.63
C LEU A 65 3.10 10.66 7.57
N ALA A 66 2.07 11.35 8.06
CA ALA A 66 2.14 12.40 9.07
C ALA A 66 0.84 12.38 9.90
N PRO A 67 0.86 12.76 11.20
CA PRO A 67 -0.34 12.76 12.04
C PRO A 67 -1.45 13.73 11.57
N ALA A 68 -1.07 14.88 11.03
CA ALA A 68 -1.97 15.93 10.56
C ALA A 68 -1.52 16.40 9.15
N THR A 69 -2.13 15.84 8.11
CA THR A 69 -1.75 16.14 6.71
C THR A 69 -2.29 17.48 6.20
N ASP A 70 -3.25 18.08 6.92
CA ASP A 70 -3.83 19.41 6.69
C ASP A 70 -2.93 20.56 7.21
N GLU A 71 -1.83 20.23 7.89
CA GLU A 71 -0.77 21.19 8.26
C GLU A 71 0.37 21.21 7.23
N LEU A 72 0.29 20.36 6.21
CA LEU A 72 1.29 20.24 5.16
C LEU A 72 0.88 21.02 3.91
N SER A 73 1.87 21.63 3.27
CA SER A 73 1.77 22.16 1.91
C SER A 73 2.65 21.34 0.98
N PHE A 74 2.14 21.12 -0.24
CA PHE A 74 2.80 20.28 -1.25
C PHE A 74 3.13 21.13 -2.47
N ALA A 75 4.34 20.97 -2.99
CA ALA A 75 4.77 21.60 -4.23
C ALA A 75 5.38 20.54 -5.16
N VAL A 76 4.95 20.52 -6.41
CA VAL A 76 5.41 19.58 -7.43
C VAL A 76 6.16 20.32 -8.53
N ALA A 77 7.35 19.84 -8.84
CA ALA A 77 8.12 20.25 -10.01
C ALA A 77 8.16 19.09 -11.01
N CYS A 78 7.43 19.22 -12.11
CA CYS A 78 7.44 18.33 -13.27
C CYS A 78 7.12 19.16 -14.52
N GLU A 79 7.68 18.81 -15.68
CA GLU A 79 7.40 19.52 -16.95
C GLU A 79 6.02 19.18 -17.53
N ILE A 80 5.38 18.13 -17.04
CA ILE A 80 4.07 17.65 -17.49
C ILE A 80 3.12 17.41 -16.31
N GLY A 81 1.82 17.39 -16.62
CA GLY A 81 0.75 17.22 -15.63
C GLY A 81 0.38 18.51 -14.92
N GLU A 82 -0.58 18.41 -14.01
CA GLU A 82 -1.21 19.51 -13.30
C GLU A 82 -1.23 19.20 -11.80
N THR A 83 -1.23 20.23 -10.95
CA THR A 83 -1.31 20.09 -9.49
C THR A 83 -2.67 20.60 -9.00
N ASP A 84 -3.47 19.70 -8.45
CA ASP A 84 -4.64 20.02 -7.64
C ASP A 84 -4.21 20.18 -6.16
N ALA A 85 -5.14 20.51 -5.25
CA ALA A 85 -4.83 20.72 -3.83
C ALA A 85 -4.35 19.45 -3.10
N ASP A 86 -4.80 18.26 -3.53
CA ASP A 86 -4.61 16.96 -2.86
C ASP A 86 -3.74 15.97 -3.65
N ARG A 87 -3.42 16.30 -4.92
CA ARG A 87 -2.69 15.42 -5.85
C ARG A 87 -2.02 16.18 -6.99
N TRP A 88 -1.02 15.55 -7.59
CA TRP A 88 -0.64 15.82 -8.97
C TRP A 88 -1.32 14.81 -9.90
N LYS A 89 -1.74 15.25 -11.09
CA LYS A 89 -2.44 14.43 -12.09
C LYS A 89 -1.83 14.60 -13.48
N LEU A 90 -1.91 13.57 -14.30
CA LEU A 90 -1.47 13.58 -15.69
C LEU A 90 -2.45 12.76 -16.54
N ASN A 91 -3.04 13.40 -17.55
CA ASN A 91 -3.63 12.72 -18.69
C ASN A 91 -2.72 12.98 -19.90
N ALA A 92 -1.81 12.05 -20.19
CA ALA A 92 -0.74 12.27 -21.14
C ALA A 92 -1.24 12.31 -22.60
N THR A 93 -0.52 13.03 -23.46
CA THR A 93 -0.69 13.00 -24.92
C THR A 93 0.38 12.15 -25.59
N ALA A 94 0.19 11.78 -26.87
CA ALA A 94 1.20 11.04 -27.64
C ALA A 94 2.50 11.83 -27.83
N GLN A 95 2.44 13.16 -27.81
CA GLN A 95 3.58 14.07 -27.90
C GLN A 95 4.39 14.13 -26.58
N GLN A 96 3.81 13.67 -25.48
CA GLN A 96 4.46 13.59 -24.17
C GLN A 96 5.05 12.20 -23.89
N VAL A 97 5.23 11.34 -24.90
CA VAL A 97 5.96 10.06 -24.72
C VAL A 97 7.43 10.37 -24.41
N GLY A 98 7.91 9.87 -23.27
CA GLY A 98 9.23 10.22 -22.75
C GLY A 98 9.40 9.88 -21.27
N ALA A 99 10.45 10.43 -20.67
CA ALA A 99 10.77 10.27 -19.26
C ALA A 99 11.00 11.66 -18.64
N TYR A 100 10.25 11.99 -17.60
CA TYR A 100 10.24 13.31 -16.97
C TYR A 100 10.53 13.17 -15.47
N PRO A 101 11.50 13.91 -14.91
CA PRO A 101 11.67 13.96 -13.47
C PRO A 101 10.47 14.67 -12.83
N LEU A 102 9.96 14.10 -11.75
CA LEU A 102 8.96 14.71 -10.88
C LEU A 102 9.54 14.78 -9.47
N THR A 103 9.66 15.99 -8.93
CA THR A 103 10.07 16.22 -7.53
C THR A 103 8.86 16.68 -6.74
N LEU A 104 8.52 15.95 -5.68
CA LEU A 104 7.54 16.34 -4.67
C LEU A 104 8.29 16.95 -3.47
N LYS A 105 7.89 18.15 -3.07
CA LYS A 105 8.34 18.83 -1.85
C LYS A 105 7.17 18.91 -0.87
N VAL A 106 7.47 18.72 0.40
CA VAL A 106 6.52 18.77 1.50
C VAL A 106 7.04 19.76 2.53
N SER A 107 6.26 20.81 2.79
CA SER A 107 6.59 21.88 3.74
C SER A 107 5.50 22.05 4.78
N ASP A 108 5.81 22.66 5.92
CA ASP A 108 4.80 23.05 6.92
C ASP A 108 4.05 24.34 6.52
N ARG A 109 3.16 24.81 7.41
CA ARG A 109 2.43 26.08 7.26
C ARG A 109 3.35 27.33 7.24
N SER A 110 4.58 27.25 7.75
CA SER A 110 5.59 28.32 7.68
C SER A 110 6.40 28.33 6.38
N GLN A 111 6.12 27.39 5.47
CA GLN A 111 6.89 27.10 4.25
C GLN A 111 8.28 26.48 4.51
N GLN A 112 8.58 26.04 5.73
CA GLN A 112 9.79 25.28 6.02
C GLN A 112 9.69 23.90 5.36
N LEU A 113 10.69 23.55 4.55
CA LEU A 113 10.79 22.24 3.91
C LEU A 113 11.00 21.15 4.96
N LEU A 114 10.07 20.19 5.02
CA LEU A 114 10.13 19.03 5.91
C LEU A 114 10.73 17.80 5.20
N ALA A 115 10.35 17.57 3.95
CA ALA A 115 10.87 16.49 3.12
C ALA A 115 10.80 16.82 1.63
N GLN A 116 11.62 16.16 0.83
CA GLN A 116 11.48 16.13 -0.63
C GLN A 116 11.92 14.77 -1.18
N GLY A 117 11.39 14.40 -2.34
CA GLY A 117 11.78 13.21 -3.06
C GLY A 117 11.53 13.35 -4.56
N THR A 118 12.21 12.53 -5.36
CA THR A 118 12.12 12.55 -6.82
C THR A 118 11.77 11.17 -7.35
N THR A 119 10.93 11.14 -8.38
CA THR A 119 10.55 9.94 -9.15
C THR A 119 10.62 10.25 -10.65
N GLN A 120 10.67 9.24 -11.51
CA GLN A 120 10.56 9.41 -12.95
C GLN A 120 9.14 9.11 -13.44
N VAL A 121 8.47 10.08 -14.04
CA VAL A 121 7.24 9.83 -14.82
C VAL A 121 7.65 9.30 -16.19
N ARG A 122 7.39 8.01 -16.44
CA ARG A 122 7.66 7.34 -17.71
C ARG A 122 6.36 7.21 -18.50
N VAL A 123 6.21 8.05 -19.52
CA VAL A 123 5.09 8.02 -20.47
C VAL A 123 5.47 7.15 -21.66
N VAL A 124 4.67 6.14 -21.98
CA VAL A 124 4.94 5.20 -23.08
C VAL A 124 3.82 5.19 -24.12
N PRO A 125 4.09 4.80 -25.39
CA PRO A 125 3.07 4.81 -26.44
C PRO A 125 1.82 3.99 -26.09
N ALA A 126 0.64 4.52 -26.41
CA ALA A 126 -0.63 3.81 -26.23
C ALA A 126 -0.71 2.51 -27.04
N GLU A 127 0.10 2.37 -28.10
CA GLU A 127 0.20 1.17 -28.94
C GLU A 127 1.39 0.26 -28.60
N ALA A 128 2.10 0.47 -27.46
CA ALA A 128 3.19 -0.42 -27.05
C ALA A 128 2.74 -1.90 -26.99
N GLY A 129 3.53 -2.81 -27.57
CA GLY A 129 3.21 -4.23 -27.70
C GLY A 129 2.29 -4.59 -28.88
N ARG A 130 1.93 -3.66 -29.77
CA ARG A 130 1.06 -3.93 -30.93
C ARG A 130 1.58 -5.11 -31.77
N GLY A 131 0.69 -6.02 -32.15
CA GLY A 131 1.01 -7.21 -32.94
C GLY A 131 1.66 -8.37 -32.17
N ARG A 132 1.83 -8.24 -30.84
CA ARG A 132 2.32 -9.32 -29.96
C ARG A 132 1.15 -9.86 -29.15
N GLU A 133 0.98 -11.18 -29.05
CA GLU A 133 0.06 -11.77 -28.08
C GLU A 133 0.68 -11.74 -26.68
N ILE A 134 -0.13 -11.43 -25.65
CA ILE A 134 0.31 -11.40 -24.25
C ILE A 134 -0.57 -12.27 -23.35
N ARG A 135 0.04 -12.98 -22.40
CA ARG A 135 -0.68 -13.73 -21.36
C ARG A 135 -0.40 -13.12 -19.99
N LEU A 136 -1.46 -12.72 -19.29
CA LEU A 136 -1.41 -12.12 -17.96
C LEU A 136 -2.02 -13.07 -16.94
N LEU A 137 -1.33 -13.32 -15.82
CA LEU A 137 -1.91 -13.95 -14.64
C LEU A 137 -2.03 -12.91 -13.51
N ILE A 138 -3.23 -12.70 -12.98
CA ILE A 138 -3.45 -11.78 -11.87
C ILE A 138 -3.63 -12.59 -10.59
N VAL A 139 -2.76 -12.38 -9.61
CA VAL A 139 -2.78 -13.05 -8.29
C VAL A 139 -3.07 -11.99 -7.22
N GLY A 140 -3.96 -12.29 -6.28
CA GLY A 140 -4.17 -11.39 -5.15
C GLY A 140 -5.34 -11.72 -4.24
N ASP A 141 -5.73 -10.73 -3.44
CA ASP A 141 -6.69 -10.92 -2.35
C ASP A 141 -8.15 -10.55 -2.70
N SER A 142 -8.93 -10.03 -1.74
CA SER A 142 -10.31 -9.57 -1.93
C SER A 142 -10.44 -8.46 -2.97
N LEU A 143 -9.44 -7.60 -3.14
CA LEU A 143 -9.45 -6.56 -4.17
C LEU A 143 -9.40 -7.18 -5.57
N THR A 144 -8.70 -8.31 -5.70
CA THR A 144 -8.66 -9.11 -6.94
C THR A 144 -9.95 -9.89 -7.10
N HIS A 145 -10.44 -10.50 -6.02
CA HIS A 145 -11.70 -11.24 -5.98
C HIS A 145 -12.90 -10.42 -6.45
N ALA A 146 -12.94 -9.12 -6.14
CA ALA A 146 -14.00 -8.22 -6.59
C ALA A 146 -14.10 -8.10 -8.12
N SER A 147 -13.06 -8.49 -8.87
CA SER A 147 -12.95 -8.44 -10.33
C SER A 147 -12.98 -7.05 -10.98
N HIS A 148 -13.25 -5.98 -10.22
CA HIS A 148 -13.36 -4.62 -10.79
C HIS A 148 -12.06 -4.10 -11.43
N TYR A 149 -10.89 -4.25 -10.77
CA TYR A 149 -9.63 -3.81 -11.39
C TYR A 149 -9.13 -4.76 -12.51
N PRO A 150 -9.29 -6.11 -12.42
CA PRO A 150 -9.09 -6.99 -13.58
C PRO A 150 -9.96 -6.61 -14.78
N ASN A 151 -11.25 -6.29 -14.56
CA ASN A 151 -12.15 -5.83 -15.62
C ASN A 151 -11.65 -4.52 -16.26
N GLU A 152 -11.09 -3.59 -15.48
CA GLU A 152 -10.52 -2.35 -16.03
C GLU A 152 -9.27 -2.61 -16.86
N ILE A 153 -8.37 -3.50 -16.42
CA ILE A 153 -7.21 -3.93 -17.21
C ILE A 153 -7.66 -4.54 -18.55
N ALA A 154 -8.66 -5.42 -18.53
CA ALA A 154 -9.25 -6.01 -19.73
C ALA A 154 -9.89 -4.96 -20.65
N ARG A 155 -10.60 -3.98 -20.08
CA ARG A 155 -11.20 -2.86 -20.83
C ARG A 155 -10.14 -2.01 -21.52
N LEU A 156 -9.07 -1.65 -20.80
CA LEU A 156 -7.96 -0.84 -21.32
C LEU A 156 -7.16 -1.60 -22.39
N LEU A 157 -6.84 -2.88 -22.17
CA LEU A 157 -6.19 -3.74 -23.17
C LEU A 157 -7.05 -4.02 -24.41
N SER A 158 -8.37 -3.82 -24.32
CA SER A 158 -9.28 -3.97 -25.47
C SER A 158 -9.44 -2.69 -26.29
N LEU A 159 -8.77 -1.59 -25.93
CA LEU A 159 -8.74 -0.37 -26.75
C LEU A 159 -7.92 -0.58 -28.04
N PRO A 160 -8.29 0.07 -29.16
CA PRO A 160 -7.58 -0.09 -30.44
C PRO A 160 -6.07 0.16 -30.35
N GLY A 161 -5.29 -0.68 -31.03
CA GLY A 161 -3.82 -0.59 -31.06
C GLY A 161 -3.10 -1.37 -29.97
N ASN A 162 -3.81 -1.95 -29.00
CA ASN A 162 -3.23 -2.85 -28.00
C ASN A 162 -2.86 -4.24 -28.58
N PRO A 163 -1.98 -5.00 -27.88
CA PRO A 163 -1.78 -6.43 -28.12
C PRO A 163 -3.08 -7.23 -27.95
N PRO A 164 -3.28 -8.31 -28.74
CA PRO A 164 -4.15 -9.41 -28.35
C PRO A 164 -3.74 -9.94 -26.96
N TRP A 165 -4.70 -10.15 -26.07
CA TRP A 165 -4.44 -10.49 -24.68
C TRP A 165 -5.26 -11.70 -24.23
N GLN A 166 -4.67 -12.49 -23.34
CA GLN A 166 -5.37 -13.54 -22.59
C GLN A 166 -5.10 -13.36 -21.09
N MET A 167 -6.14 -13.40 -20.27
CA MET A 167 -5.98 -13.64 -18.84
C MET A 167 -5.96 -15.15 -18.55
N LEU A 168 -4.90 -15.58 -17.87
CA LEU A 168 -4.79 -16.90 -17.27
C LEU A 168 -5.39 -16.86 -15.85
N GLY A 169 -5.90 -17.99 -15.39
CA GLY A 169 -6.57 -18.09 -14.11
C GLY A 169 -7.71 -19.10 -14.13
N THR A 170 -7.99 -19.69 -12.96
CA THR A 170 -9.10 -20.61 -12.74
C THR A 170 -10.30 -19.90 -12.11
N HIS A 171 -10.07 -18.83 -11.33
CA HIS A 171 -11.12 -18.13 -10.62
C HIS A 171 -11.83 -17.12 -11.52
N LYS A 172 -13.17 -17.21 -11.56
CA LYS A 172 -14.07 -16.38 -12.36
C LYS A 172 -15.33 -16.04 -11.55
N PRO A 173 -15.26 -15.05 -10.64
CA PRO A 173 -16.42 -14.54 -9.92
C PRO A 173 -17.55 -14.08 -10.86
N ALA A 174 -18.78 -13.99 -10.35
CA ALA A 174 -19.91 -13.45 -11.12
C ALA A 174 -19.74 -11.98 -11.55
N SER A 175 -18.82 -11.23 -10.92
CA SER A 175 -18.44 -9.86 -11.31
C SER A 175 -17.32 -9.80 -12.36
N ALA A 176 -16.70 -10.93 -12.74
CA ALA A 176 -15.69 -10.97 -13.80
C ALA A 176 -16.35 -10.77 -15.17
N ALA A 177 -15.78 -9.87 -15.98
CA ALA A 177 -16.23 -9.65 -17.35
C ALA A 177 -15.85 -10.84 -18.25
N ALA A 178 -16.40 -10.86 -19.48
CA ALA A 178 -16.02 -11.85 -20.47
C ALA A 178 -14.49 -11.88 -20.67
N ASN A 179 -13.91 -13.08 -20.74
CA ASN A 179 -12.48 -13.36 -20.84
C ASN A 179 -11.60 -12.90 -19.66
N VAL A 180 -12.18 -12.37 -18.58
CA VAL A 180 -11.46 -12.11 -17.32
C VAL A 180 -11.36 -13.39 -16.51
N ALA A 181 -10.15 -13.70 -16.04
CA ALA A 181 -9.82 -14.78 -15.13
C ALA A 181 -8.66 -14.32 -14.26
N HIS A 182 -8.58 -14.85 -13.03
CA HIS A 182 -7.50 -14.51 -12.10
C HIS A 182 -7.38 -15.58 -11.01
N GLU A 183 -6.50 -15.35 -10.04
CA GLU A 183 -6.33 -16.12 -8.81
C GLU A 183 -6.50 -15.15 -7.63
N GLY A 184 -7.76 -14.74 -7.40
CA GLY A 184 -8.12 -13.63 -6.51
C GLY A 184 -9.06 -14.05 -5.39
N TYR A 185 -8.59 -14.02 -4.14
CA TYR A 185 -9.26 -14.70 -3.03
C TYR A 185 -9.37 -13.84 -1.76
N GLY A 186 -10.59 -13.66 -1.27
CA GLY A 186 -10.86 -12.77 -0.14
C GLY A 186 -10.15 -13.17 1.15
N GLY A 187 -9.47 -12.22 1.79
CA GLY A 187 -8.76 -12.45 3.05
C GLY A 187 -7.42 -13.18 2.94
N TRP A 188 -6.90 -13.41 1.72
CA TRP A 188 -5.65 -14.14 1.53
C TRP A 188 -4.41 -13.25 1.64
N THR A 189 -3.33 -13.86 2.11
CA THR A 189 -1.98 -13.30 2.26
C THR A 189 -1.01 -14.05 1.35
N TRP A 190 0.23 -13.56 1.23
CA TRP A 190 1.32 -14.32 0.57
C TRP A 190 1.46 -15.75 1.11
N ARG A 191 1.40 -15.90 2.45
CA ARG A 191 1.44 -17.21 3.12
C ARG A 191 0.29 -18.13 2.71
N ALA A 192 -0.91 -17.58 2.48
CA ALA A 192 -2.07 -18.37 2.07
C ALA A 192 -1.83 -19.02 0.69
N PHE A 193 -1.25 -18.28 -0.27
CA PHE A 193 -0.90 -18.83 -1.58
C PHE A 193 0.20 -19.92 -1.51
N ASN A 194 1.15 -19.82 -0.57
CA ASN A 194 2.21 -20.81 -0.41
C ASN A 194 1.78 -22.10 0.31
N ALA A 195 0.83 -22.01 1.26
CA ALA A 195 0.64 -23.07 2.26
C ALA A 195 -0.82 -23.43 2.57
N ARG A 196 -1.83 -22.72 2.06
CA ARG A 196 -3.23 -23.06 2.32
C ARG A 196 -3.59 -24.34 1.58
N PHE A 197 -3.81 -25.44 2.30
CA PHE A 197 -4.18 -26.73 1.72
C PHE A 197 -5.22 -27.43 2.60
N ASN A 198 -6.41 -27.62 2.05
CA ASN A 198 -7.49 -28.39 2.66
C ASN A 198 -8.36 -29.04 1.56
N PRO A 199 -7.90 -30.14 0.91
CA PRO A 199 -8.60 -30.75 -0.22
C PRO A 199 -9.97 -31.34 0.15
N ASN A 200 -10.19 -31.63 1.44
CA ASN A 200 -11.44 -32.16 1.98
C ASN A 200 -12.33 -31.08 2.62
N GLY A 201 -11.94 -29.81 2.54
CA GLY A 201 -12.69 -28.70 3.11
C GLY A 201 -13.98 -28.44 2.32
N PRO A 202 -15.08 -28.03 2.98
CA PRO A 202 -16.28 -27.62 2.27
C PRO A 202 -15.97 -26.42 1.37
N PRO A 203 -16.57 -26.32 0.16
CA PRO A 203 -16.48 -25.12 -0.65
C PRO A 203 -17.14 -23.95 0.09
N GLN A 204 -16.32 -23.04 0.60
CA GLN A 204 -16.76 -21.76 1.17
C GLN A 204 -16.74 -20.68 0.07
N SER A 205 -17.03 -19.42 0.43
CA SER A 205 -16.83 -18.25 -0.44
C SER A 205 -15.37 -18.03 -0.87
N THR A 206 -14.43 -18.73 -0.23
CA THR A 206 -13.04 -18.88 -0.70
C THR A 206 -12.74 -20.37 -0.91
N PRO A 207 -11.91 -20.75 -1.91
CA PRO A 207 -11.54 -22.14 -2.07
C PRO A 207 -10.79 -22.64 -0.83
N PRO A 208 -10.91 -23.93 -0.48
CA PRO A 208 -10.32 -24.44 0.75
C PRO A 208 -8.78 -24.58 0.64
N SER A 209 -8.24 -24.67 -0.59
CA SER A 209 -6.80 -24.74 -0.90
C SER A 209 -6.36 -23.64 -1.86
N SER A 210 -5.07 -23.30 -1.82
CA SER A 210 -4.38 -22.49 -2.84
C SER A 210 -4.40 -23.19 -4.21
N PRO A 211 -4.59 -22.45 -5.32
CA PRO A 211 -4.48 -23.01 -6.68
C PRO A 211 -3.06 -23.54 -6.99
N PHE A 212 -2.06 -23.07 -6.26
CA PHE A 212 -0.65 -23.40 -6.47
C PHE A 212 -0.16 -24.52 -5.52
N VAL A 213 -0.98 -25.03 -4.60
CA VAL A 213 -0.56 -26.04 -3.61
C VAL A 213 -1.25 -27.37 -3.86
N PHE A 214 -0.45 -28.40 -4.09
CA PHE A 214 -0.89 -29.74 -4.47
C PHE A 214 -0.47 -30.78 -3.42
N ALA A 215 -1.22 -31.88 -3.34
CA ALA A 215 -0.72 -33.10 -2.70
C ALA A 215 0.34 -33.75 -3.60
N VAL A 216 1.52 -33.99 -3.04
CA VAL A 216 2.67 -34.64 -3.71
C VAL A 216 3.29 -35.67 -2.76
N GLY A 217 3.75 -36.80 -3.32
CA GLY A 217 4.38 -37.88 -2.56
C GLY A 217 3.40 -38.91 -1.97
N ASP A 218 3.97 -39.91 -1.28
CA ASP A 218 3.26 -40.93 -0.52
C ASP A 218 3.95 -41.07 0.86
N PRO A 219 3.28 -40.72 1.99
CA PRO A 219 1.94 -40.14 2.06
C PRO A 219 1.89 -38.72 1.45
N PRO A 220 0.73 -38.27 0.96
CA PRO A 220 0.58 -36.99 0.27
C PRO A 220 0.83 -35.78 1.19
N ALA A 221 1.80 -34.94 0.83
CA ALA A 221 2.14 -33.71 1.53
C ALA A 221 1.80 -32.45 0.70
N PRO A 222 1.32 -31.35 1.34
CA PRO A 222 1.06 -30.08 0.65
C PRO A 222 2.36 -29.44 0.16
N THR A 223 2.47 -29.25 -1.16
CA THR A 223 3.66 -28.71 -1.83
C THR A 223 3.27 -27.58 -2.78
N LEU A 224 3.97 -26.44 -2.70
CA LEU A 224 3.84 -25.35 -3.66
C LEU A 224 4.44 -25.78 -5.00
N ASP A 225 3.61 -25.83 -6.04
CA ASP A 225 3.96 -26.33 -7.37
C ASP A 225 3.27 -25.48 -8.46
N VAL A 226 3.87 -24.32 -8.75
CA VAL A 226 3.39 -23.40 -9.78
C VAL A 226 3.53 -24.02 -11.19
N ALA A 227 4.54 -24.85 -11.42
CA ALA A 227 4.75 -25.52 -12.71
C ALA A 227 3.58 -26.46 -13.04
N ARG A 228 3.14 -27.27 -12.07
CA ARG A 228 1.95 -28.12 -12.20
C ARG A 228 0.66 -27.32 -12.34
N TYR A 229 0.51 -26.20 -11.64
CA TYR A 229 -0.61 -25.29 -11.89
C TYR A 229 -0.65 -24.80 -13.35
N LEU A 230 0.47 -24.32 -13.90
CA LEU A 230 0.52 -23.85 -15.28
C LEU A 230 0.25 -24.99 -16.28
N ALA A 231 0.76 -26.19 -16.02
CA ALA A 231 0.50 -27.39 -16.82
C ALA A 231 -1.00 -27.78 -16.79
N GLU A 232 -1.56 -28.07 -15.62
CA GLU A 232 -2.91 -28.60 -15.45
C GLU A 232 -4.03 -27.54 -15.65
N ARG A 233 -3.78 -26.28 -15.26
CA ARG A 233 -4.83 -25.25 -15.12
C ARG A 233 -4.76 -24.16 -16.17
N CYS A 234 -3.57 -23.86 -16.70
CA CYS A 234 -3.41 -22.94 -17.84
C CYS A 234 -3.28 -23.66 -19.20
N GLY A 235 -3.25 -25.00 -19.20
CA GLY A 235 -3.11 -25.83 -20.39
C GLY A 235 -1.70 -25.79 -20.97
N GLY A 236 -0.68 -25.87 -20.10
CA GLY A 236 0.74 -25.78 -20.47
C GLY A 236 1.22 -24.37 -20.87
N ARG A 237 0.34 -23.35 -20.82
CA ARG A 237 0.71 -21.97 -21.15
C ARG A 237 1.30 -21.25 -19.94
N THR A 238 2.53 -20.78 -20.08
CA THR A 238 3.14 -19.84 -19.14
C THR A 238 2.55 -18.44 -19.30
N PRO A 239 2.41 -17.64 -18.24
CA PRO A 239 2.21 -16.20 -18.37
C PRO A 239 3.45 -15.52 -18.98
N ASP A 240 3.23 -14.38 -19.63
CA ASP A 240 4.29 -13.43 -20.01
C ASP A 240 4.42 -12.33 -18.95
N TYR A 241 3.34 -12.07 -18.20
CA TYR A 241 3.25 -11.13 -17.10
C TYR A 241 2.47 -11.75 -15.93
N VAL A 242 2.93 -11.54 -14.71
CA VAL A 242 2.18 -11.91 -13.49
C VAL A 242 2.11 -10.70 -12.58
N THR A 243 0.94 -10.37 -12.03
CA THR A 243 0.79 -9.25 -11.10
C THR A 243 0.31 -9.73 -9.74
N PHE A 244 0.95 -9.28 -8.66
CA PHE A 244 0.63 -9.65 -7.29
C PHE A 244 0.06 -8.44 -6.53
N MET A 245 -1.26 -8.46 -6.27
CA MET A 245 -1.95 -7.48 -5.43
C MET A 245 -2.22 -8.10 -4.06
N LEU A 246 -1.24 -7.96 -3.16
CA LEU A 246 -1.22 -8.56 -1.81
C LEU A 246 -0.59 -7.59 -0.80
N GLY A 247 -0.86 -7.83 0.48
CA GLY A 247 -0.34 -7.05 1.62
C GLY A 247 -1.41 -6.44 2.52
N ILE A 248 -2.63 -6.20 2.02
CA ILE A 248 -3.73 -5.62 2.83
C ILE A 248 -4.08 -6.53 4.01
N ASN A 249 -4.22 -7.83 3.76
CA ASN A 249 -4.54 -8.80 4.82
C ASN A 249 -3.36 -9.00 5.79
N ASP A 250 -2.13 -8.90 5.28
CA ASP A 250 -0.92 -8.96 6.10
C ASP A 250 -0.86 -7.78 7.10
N CYS A 251 -1.30 -6.57 6.72
CA CYS A 251 -1.37 -5.41 7.62
C CYS A 251 -2.25 -5.63 8.85
N PHE A 252 -3.32 -6.43 8.77
CA PHE A 252 -4.20 -6.68 9.93
C PHE A 252 -3.55 -7.52 11.03
N GLY A 253 -2.51 -8.29 10.70
CA GLY A 253 -1.74 -9.07 11.68
C GLY A 253 -0.67 -8.28 12.45
N LEU A 254 -0.50 -6.99 12.13
CA LEU A 254 0.63 -6.16 12.57
C LEU A 254 0.16 -4.95 13.38
N LYS A 255 1.07 -4.41 14.21
CA LYS A 255 0.84 -3.25 15.08
C LYS A 255 1.96 -2.23 14.90
N ALA A 256 1.64 -0.95 15.05
CA ALA A 256 2.56 0.17 14.82
C ALA A 256 3.18 0.74 16.11
N ASP A 257 2.71 0.29 17.28
CA ASP A 257 3.20 0.66 18.60
C ASP A 257 4.53 -0.03 18.98
N ASP A 258 4.84 -1.18 18.37
CA ASP A 258 6.16 -1.82 18.41
C ASP A 258 6.81 -1.85 17.01
N PRO A 259 7.68 -0.88 16.67
CA PRO A 259 8.39 -0.84 15.39
C PRO A 259 9.30 -2.04 15.13
N VAL A 260 9.84 -2.69 16.16
CA VAL A 260 10.74 -3.84 16.01
C VAL A 260 9.93 -5.09 15.66
N ALA A 261 8.82 -5.32 16.35
CA ALA A 261 7.89 -6.39 16.01
C ALA A 261 7.22 -6.16 14.63
N LEU A 262 6.94 -4.90 14.27
CA LEU A 262 6.42 -4.52 12.96
C LEU A 262 7.38 -4.94 11.84
N ASP A 263 8.65 -4.50 11.89
CA ASP A 263 9.64 -4.84 10.86
C ASP A 263 9.95 -6.34 10.81
N ALA A 264 10.00 -7.02 11.97
CA ALA A 264 10.13 -8.48 12.03
C ALA A 264 8.89 -9.21 11.48
N GLY A 265 7.70 -8.62 11.57
CA GLY A 265 6.48 -9.09 10.94
C GLY A 265 6.51 -8.93 9.43
N ILE A 266 6.88 -7.75 8.94
CA ILE A 266 7.04 -7.46 7.51
C ILE A 266 8.11 -8.36 6.87
N ALA A 267 9.22 -8.64 7.57
CA ALA A 267 10.23 -9.58 7.11
C ALA A 267 9.66 -11.00 6.87
N LYS A 268 8.71 -11.46 7.70
CA LYS A 268 8.00 -12.74 7.49
C LYS A 268 7.06 -12.67 6.29
N VAL A 269 6.39 -11.54 6.06
CA VAL A 269 5.57 -11.33 4.85
C VAL A 269 6.44 -11.44 3.60
N PHE A 270 7.64 -10.85 3.61
CA PHE A 270 8.55 -10.91 2.46
C PHE A 270 9.17 -12.30 2.27
N GLN A 271 9.48 -13.04 3.33
CA GLN A 271 9.87 -14.46 3.20
C GLN A 271 8.80 -15.30 2.49
N GLU A 272 7.51 -14.98 2.68
CA GLU A 272 6.42 -15.64 1.95
C GLU A 272 6.26 -15.10 0.53
N ALA A 273 6.48 -13.80 0.31
CA ALA A 273 6.50 -13.23 -1.04
C ALA A 273 7.62 -13.80 -1.91
N ASP A 274 8.83 -13.89 -1.37
CA ASP A 274 10.01 -14.42 -2.06
C ASP A 274 9.85 -15.89 -2.45
N LYS A 275 9.23 -16.72 -1.59
CA LYS A 275 8.88 -18.12 -1.93
C LYS A 275 7.97 -18.20 -3.15
N LEU A 276 6.90 -17.38 -3.18
CA LEU A 276 5.94 -17.40 -4.28
C LEU A 276 6.57 -16.87 -5.57
N LEU A 277 7.31 -15.76 -5.49
CA LEU A 277 8.01 -15.16 -6.62
C LEU A 277 9.09 -16.11 -7.19
N ALA A 278 9.83 -16.81 -6.34
CA ALA A 278 10.81 -17.82 -6.76
C ALA A 278 10.14 -18.97 -7.52
N ALA A 279 9.04 -19.53 -7.00
CA ALA A 279 8.28 -20.58 -7.68
C ALA A 279 7.72 -20.14 -9.04
N PHE A 280 7.28 -18.87 -9.16
CA PHE A 280 6.88 -18.29 -10.44
C PHE A 280 8.04 -18.09 -11.41
N ARG A 281 9.21 -17.68 -10.94
CA ARG A 281 10.42 -17.53 -11.78
C ARG A 281 10.94 -18.89 -12.27
N GLU A 282 10.86 -19.93 -11.45
CA GLU A 282 11.22 -21.29 -11.85
C GLU A 282 10.24 -21.85 -12.90
N ALA A 283 8.94 -21.72 -12.65
CA ALA A 283 7.89 -22.24 -13.54
C ALA A 283 7.71 -21.43 -14.84
N ALA A 284 8.05 -20.14 -14.84
CA ALA A 284 7.89 -19.23 -15.97
C ALA A 284 9.06 -18.20 -16.05
N PRO A 285 10.29 -18.62 -16.38
CA PRO A 285 11.51 -17.78 -16.27
C PRO A 285 11.56 -16.56 -17.20
N ARG A 286 10.65 -16.45 -18.18
CA ARG A 286 10.51 -15.28 -19.07
C ARG A 286 9.36 -14.34 -18.67
N ALA A 287 8.59 -14.70 -17.64
CA ALA A 287 7.51 -13.86 -17.13
C ALA A 287 8.08 -12.68 -16.35
N GLU A 288 7.43 -11.53 -16.46
CA GLU A 288 7.75 -10.35 -15.65
C GLU A 288 6.74 -10.22 -14.50
N LEU A 289 7.27 -10.12 -13.28
CA LEU A 289 6.51 -10.21 -12.04
C LEU A 289 6.31 -8.81 -11.45
N GLY A 290 5.12 -8.24 -11.63
CA GLY A 290 4.71 -6.96 -11.08
C GLY A 290 4.22 -7.09 -9.64
N VAL A 291 5.04 -6.71 -8.67
CA VAL A 291 4.66 -6.59 -7.25
C VAL A 291 3.96 -5.26 -7.06
N CYS A 292 2.66 -5.29 -6.77
CA CYS A 292 1.89 -4.08 -6.52
C CYS A 292 2.18 -3.56 -5.10
N LEU A 293 2.56 -2.29 -5.01
CA LEU A 293 2.75 -1.62 -3.74
C LEU A 293 1.40 -1.52 -3.03
N THR A 294 1.37 -1.99 -1.78
CA THR A 294 0.12 -2.19 -1.03
C THR A 294 -0.67 -0.89 -0.99
N THR A 295 -1.90 -0.93 -1.49
CA THR A 295 -2.74 0.28 -1.59
C THR A 295 -3.04 0.86 -0.20
N PRO A 296 -3.27 2.18 -0.09
CA PRO A 296 -3.77 2.78 1.14
C PRO A 296 -5.17 2.25 1.48
N ALA A 297 -5.72 2.77 2.58
CA ALA A 297 -7.10 2.55 2.99
C ALA A 297 -7.90 3.85 2.89
N ASN A 298 -9.23 3.74 3.03
CA ASN A 298 -10.15 4.86 3.19
C ASN A 298 -9.66 5.82 4.29
N ILE A 299 -9.71 7.12 4.02
CA ILE A 299 -9.25 8.15 4.96
C ILE A 299 -10.13 8.27 6.22
N ARG A 300 -11.38 7.81 6.17
CA ARG A 300 -12.39 7.96 7.22
C ARG A 300 -12.20 6.95 8.34
N ASP A 301 -12.22 7.41 9.60
CA ASP A 301 -12.21 6.50 10.77
C ASP A 301 -13.52 5.69 10.86
N GLU A 302 -14.64 6.29 10.45
CA GLU A 302 -15.97 5.69 10.42
C GLU A 302 -16.01 4.42 9.54
N ALA A 303 -15.21 4.36 8.47
CA ALA A 303 -15.11 3.20 7.60
C ALA A 303 -14.48 2.00 8.33
N PHE A 304 -13.45 2.24 9.15
CA PHE A 304 -12.84 1.22 10.01
C PHE A 304 -13.79 0.81 11.14
N VAL A 305 -14.49 1.75 11.78
CA VAL A 305 -15.51 1.45 12.80
C VAL A 305 -16.68 0.65 12.21
N ALA A 306 -17.09 0.95 10.98
CA ALA A 306 -18.15 0.23 10.28
C ALA A 306 -17.80 -1.26 10.12
N ASN A 307 -16.60 -1.58 9.61
CA ASN A 307 -16.19 -2.96 9.34
C ASN A 307 -15.64 -3.70 10.58
N TYR A 308 -14.92 -3.02 11.47
CA TYR A 308 -14.05 -3.64 12.47
C TYR A 308 -14.29 -3.16 13.91
N LYS A 309 -15.20 -2.21 14.13
CA LYS A 309 -15.45 -1.59 15.44
C LYS A 309 -14.14 -1.02 16.00
N THR A 310 -13.66 -1.52 17.13
CA THR A 310 -12.43 -1.07 17.80
C THR A 310 -11.21 -1.96 17.54
N ALA A 311 -11.35 -3.07 16.81
CA ALA A 311 -10.27 -4.06 16.65
C ALA A 311 -9.08 -3.53 15.83
N TYR A 312 -9.34 -2.66 14.86
CA TYR A 312 -8.35 -2.08 13.95
C TYR A 312 -8.56 -0.57 13.82
N PRO A 313 -7.90 0.25 14.66
CA PRO A 313 -7.87 1.70 14.47
C PRO A 313 -7.21 2.05 13.14
N ARG A 314 -7.83 2.94 12.35
CA ARG A 314 -7.32 3.36 11.02
C ARG A 314 -5.88 3.84 11.11
N TRP A 315 -5.53 4.65 12.12
CA TRP A 315 -4.20 5.22 12.25
C TRP A 315 -3.11 4.14 12.36
N ASN A 316 -3.30 3.15 13.24
CA ASN A 316 -2.40 1.98 13.31
C ASN A 316 -2.30 1.27 11.95
N TRP A 317 -3.43 1.02 11.29
CA TRP A 317 -3.42 0.35 9.97
C TRP A 317 -2.67 1.17 8.91
N ARG A 318 -2.85 2.50 8.87
CA ARG A 318 -2.14 3.40 7.95
C ARG A 318 -0.64 3.44 8.23
N GLN A 319 -0.22 3.47 9.50
CA GLN A 319 1.20 3.39 9.88
C GLN A 319 1.82 2.06 9.44
N VAL A 320 1.14 0.94 9.67
CA VAL A 320 1.56 -0.40 9.23
C VAL A 320 1.67 -0.47 7.70
N GLN A 321 0.63 -0.05 6.96
CA GLN A 321 0.61 -0.10 5.51
C GLN A 321 1.67 0.82 4.88
N HIS A 322 1.90 2.00 5.45
CA HIS A 322 2.96 2.89 4.97
C HIS A 322 4.36 2.30 5.24
N ARG A 323 4.59 1.69 6.41
CA ARG A 323 5.84 0.96 6.68
C ARG A 323 6.01 -0.24 5.74
N LEU A 324 4.94 -0.99 5.45
CA LEU A 324 4.98 -2.07 4.47
C LEU A 324 5.40 -1.55 3.09
N VAL A 325 4.85 -0.41 2.63
CA VAL A 325 5.24 0.19 1.35
C VAL A 325 6.70 0.63 1.32
N GLU A 326 7.22 1.30 2.36
CA GLU A 326 8.66 1.62 2.46
C GLU A 326 9.52 0.36 2.32
N ARG A 327 9.19 -0.67 3.10
CA ARG A 327 9.91 -1.93 3.09
C ARG A 327 9.77 -2.65 1.74
N GLN A 328 8.64 -2.51 1.03
CA GLN A 328 8.47 -3.04 -0.33
C GLN A 328 9.35 -2.29 -1.35
N LEU A 329 9.47 -0.96 -1.22
CA LEU A 329 10.40 -0.16 -2.03
C LEU A 329 11.85 -0.62 -1.83
N GLU A 330 12.27 -0.81 -0.58
CA GLU A 330 13.60 -1.29 -0.22
C GLU A 330 13.87 -2.74 -0.70
N HIS A 331 12.94 -3.66 -0.48
CA HIS A 331 13.14 -5.10 -0.72
C HIS A 331 12.98 -5.52 -2.18
N PHE A 332 12.16 -4.82 -2.98
CA PHE A 332 11.88 -5.17 -4.37
C PHE A 332 12.43 -4.16 -5.40
N GLY A 333 12.75 -2.93 -5.02
CA GLY A 333 13.09 -1.82 -5.94
C GLY A 333 14.47 -1.86 -6.60
N GLN A 334 15.15 -3.01 -6.57
CA GLN A 334 16.41 -3.28 -7.28
C GLN A 334 16.46 -4.71 -7.88
N ARG A 335 15.29 -5.34 -8.07
CA ARG A 335 15.14 -6.75 -8.48
C ARG A 335 14.70 -6.92 -9.94
N GLU A 336 14.84 -5.88 -10.74
CA GLU A 336 14.54 -5.88 -12.18
C GLU A 336 15.38 -6.90 -12.95
N ALA A 337 16.62 -7.16 -12.50
CA ALA A 337 17.49 -8.22 -13.04
C ALA A 337 16.94 -9.64 -12.81
N GLU A 338 16.00 -9.81 -11.88
CA GLU A 338 15.28 -11.06 -11.62
C GLU A 338 13.94 -11.13 -12.37
N ASN A 339 13.63 -10.14 -13.23
CA ASN A 339 12.32 -9.86 -13.81
C ASN A 339 11.24 -9.51 -12.78
N ILE A 340 11.62 -8.99 -11.60
CA ILE A 340 10.68 -8.50 -10.58
C ILE A 340 10.62 -6.98 -10.65
N PHE A 341 9.41 -6.41 -10.72
CA PHE A 341 9.18 -4.99 -10.91
C PHE A 341 8.16 -4.47 -9.91
N LEU A 342 8.36 -3.24 -9.42
CA LEU A 342 7.36 -2.54 -8.60
C LEU A 342 6.26 -1.92 -9.48
N VAL A 343 5.02 -2.05 -9.03
CA VAL A 343 3.84 -1.38 -9.62
C VAL A 343 3.28 -0.38 -8.60
N PRO A 344 3.27 0.94 -8.88
CA PRO A 344 2.98 1.98 -7.89
C PRO A 344 1.47 2.24 -7.73
N THR A 345 0.72 1.19 -7.41
CA THR A 345 -0.74 1.20 -7.23
C THR A 345 -1.21 2.05 -6.05
N GLN A 346 -0.35 2.26 -5.05
CA GLN A 346 -0.68 3.01 -3.84
C GLN A 346 -0.82 4.52 -4.08
N LEU A 347 -0.16 5.09 -5.09
CA LEU A 347 -0.17 6.55 -5.31
C LEU A 347 -1.33 7.05 -6.15
N ASN A 348 -1.91 6.22 -7.02
CA ASN A 348 -3.01 6.60 -7.92
C ASN A 348 -4.40 6.48 -7.28
N LEU A 349 -4.53 5.81 -6.13
CA LEU A 349 -5.82 5.49 -5.52
C LEU A 349 -6.34 6.62 -4.64
N ASP A 350 -7.50 7.17 -4.99
CA ASP A 350 -8.20 8.18 -4.21
C ASP A 350 -8.73 7.60 -2.89
N ILE A 351 -8.18 8.04 -1.74
CA ILE A 351 -8.59 7.58 -0.40
C ILE A 351 -9.87 8.25 0.12
N VAL A 352 -10.41 9.24 -0.60
CA VAL A 352 -11.62 9.99 -0.24
C VAL A 352 -12.78 9.56 -1.14
N GLY A 353 -12.66 9.79 -2.45
CA GLY A 353 -13.66 9.52 -3.49
C GLY A 353 -13.52 8.16 -4.17
N GLY A 354 -12.40 7.45 -3.99
CA GLY A 354 -12.17 6.09 -4.50
C GLY A 354 -12.70 4.98 -3.60
N TYR A 355 -13.30 5.32 -2.44
CA TYR A 355 -13.92 4.39 -1.49
C TYR A 355 -15.40 4.70 -1.25
N PRO A 356 -16.23 3.71 -0.85
CA PRO A 356 -17.52 4.00 -0.23
C PRO A 356 -17.31 4.44 1.23
N ASP A 357 -18.22 5.24 1.79
CA ASP A 357 -18.05 5.83 3.13
C ASP A 357 -17.88 4.80 4.27
N ASN A 358 -18.36 3.56 4.07
CA ASN A 358 -18.43 2.51 5.08
C ASN A 358 -17.54 1.28 4.82
N ASN A 359 -16.56 1.37 3.90
CA ASN A 359 -15.57 0.30 3.69
C ASN A 359 -14.14 0.82 3.85
N ALA A 360 -13.40 0.22 4.76
CA ALA A 360 -12.06 0.60 5.15
C ALA A 360 -11.03 0.31 4.05
N VAL A 361 -11.10 -0.87 3.42
CA VAL A 361 -10.01 -1.38 2.56
C VAL A 361 -10.44 -1.79 1.15
N HIS A 362 -11.74 -1.92 0.87
CA HIS A 362 -12.22 -2.21 -0.49
C HIS A 362 -12.64 -0.90 -1.18
N PRO A 363 -11.98 -0.53 -2.29
CA PRO A 363 -12.39 0.61 -3.10
C PRO A 363 -13.82 0.50 -3.64
N ASN A 364 -14.36 1.63 -4.09
CA ASN A 364 -15.51 1.65 -5.01
C ASN A 364 -15.02 1.41 -6.46
N VAL A 365 -15.93 1.40 -7.43
CA VAL A 365 -15.60 1.14 -8.84
C VAL A 365 -14.57 2.15 -9.40
N ASN A 366 -14.57 3.41 -8.96
CA ASN A 366 -13.60 4.41 -9.43
C ASN A 366 -12.20 4.13 -8.86
N GLY A 367 -12.09 3.82 -7.56
CA GLY A 367 -10.81 3.44 -6.96
C GLY A 367 -10.24 2.14 -7.56
N TYR A 368 -11.10 1.14 -7.81
CA TYR A 368 -10.67 -0.06 -8.54
C TYR A 368 -10.19 0.25 -9.96
N ARG A 369 -10.78 1.23 -10.66
CA ARG A 369 -10.30 1.66 -11.98
C ARG A 369 -8.92 2.33 -11.88
N GLN A 370 -8.67 3.15 -10.87
CA GLN A 370 -7.33 3.72 -10.63
C GLN A 370 -6.27 2.63 -10.42
N VAL A 371 -6.58 1.60 -9.63
CA VAL A 371 -5.70 0.43 -9.45
C VAL A 371 -5.45 -0.30 -10.78
N GLY A 372 -6.51 -0.54 -11.56
CA GLY A 372 -6.41 -1.20 -12.87
C GLY A 372 -5.59 -0.38 -13.88
N ALA A 373 -5.75 0.94 -13.88
CA ALA A 373 -4.99 1.87 -14.71
C ALA A 373 -3.49 1.86 -14.37
N SER A 374 -3.10 1.82 -13.09
CA SER A 374 -1.69 1.72 -12.69
C SER A 374 -1.04 0.42 -13.15
N ILE A 375 -1.75 -0.71 -13.05
CA ILE A 375 -1.27 -2.02 -13.53
C ILE A 375 -1.18 -2.04 -15.07
N TYR A 376 -2.19 -1.50 -15.76
CA TYR A 376 -2.16 -1.35 -17.22
C TYR A 376 -0.98 -0.47 -17.67
N ALA A 377 -0.73 0.67 -17.03
CA ALA A 377 0.37 1.56 -17.38
C ALA A 377 1.74 0.91 -17.16
N TRP A 378 1.92 0.14 -16.09
CA TRP A 378 3.10 -0.72 -15.90
C TRP A 378 3.24 -1.74 -17.03
N LEU A 379 2.18 -2.48 -17.36
CA LEU A 379 2.19 -3.48 -18.42
C LEU A 379 2.58 -2.88 -19.78
N LYS A 380 2.02 -1.72 -20.14
CA LYS A 380 2.41 -0.97 -21.36
C LYS A 380 3.86 -0.50 -21.31
N SER A 381 4.34 -0.07 -20.14
CA SER A 381 5.74 0.32 -19.91
C SER A 381 6.70 -0.85 -20.12
N ARG A 382 6.31 -2.06 -19.69
CA ARG A 382 7.05 -3.29 -19.93
C ARG A 382 7.03 -3.73 -21.40
N LEU A 383 5.89 -3.61 -22.08
CA LEU A 383 5.79 -3.88 -23.51
C LEU A 383 6.70 -2.93 -24.33
N ALA A 384 6.64 -1.64 -24.06
CA ALA A 384 7.50 -0.64 -24.71
C ALA A 384 9.00 -0.91 -24.49
N ALA A 385 9.39 -1.43 -23.32
CA ALA A 385 10.78 -1.82 -23.05
C ALA A 385 11.23 -3.04 -23.86
N ARG A 386 10.31 -3.95 -24.21
CA ARG A 386 10.56 -5.13 -25.06
C ARG A 386 10.41 -4.87 -26.56
N ASP A 387 9.89 -3.70 -26.97
CA ASP A 387 9.82 -3.27 -28.37
C ASP A 387 11.07 -2.44 -28.78
N ALA A 388 11.88 -2.04 -27.80
CA ALA A 388 13.15 -1.33 -27.97
C ALA A 388 14.39 -2.26 -27.96
N GLN A 389 14.16 -3.58 -27.96
CA GLN A 389 15.15 -4.66 -28.03
C GLN A 389 14.97 -5.44 -29.34
#